data_AF-A0A101NR09-F1
#
_entry.id   AF-A0A101NR09-F1
#
_cell.length_a   1.000
_cell.length_b   1.000
_cell.length_c   1.000
_cell.angle_alpha   90.00
_cell.angle_beta   90.00
_cell.angle_gamma   90.00
#
_symmetry.space_group_name_H-M   'P 1'
#
loop_
_entity.id
_entity.type
_entity.pdbx_description
1 polymer ?
#
loop_
_entity_poly.entity_id
_entity_poly.type
_entity_poly.pdbx_seq_one_letter_code
_entity_poly.pdbx_strand_id
1 'polypeptide(L)'
;MIPMEIYKSSKKAAADAHEVLRQALLAIGIPARDLGWLAPRVAPDGRPMVAMGTWNADVVQKVAAHLMASPAHVQTTPDGRVVSDHARVTRDE
;
A
#
# COMPACT_ATOMS: atom_id res chain seq x y z
N MET A 1 -0.52 19.46 13.04
CA MET A 1 0.39 19.54 11.87
C MET A 1 1.50 18.52 12.09
N ILE A 2 1.72 17.61 11.15
CA ILE A 2 2.79 16.61 11.28
C ILE A 2 4.17 17.27 11.10
N PRO A 3 5.19 16.87 11.88
CA PRO A 3 6.56 17.35 11.69
C PRO A 3 7.05 17.11 10.25
N MET A 4 7.80 18.06 9.70
CA MET A 4 8.31 18.00 8.32
C MET A 4 9.16 16.75 8.06
N GLU A 5 9.97 16.33 9.02
CA GLU A 5 10.81 15.14 8.90
C GLU A 5 9.98 13.84 8.85
N ILE A 6 8.91 13.77 9.66
CA ILE A 6 7.95 12.66 9.61
C ILE A 6 7.24 12.66 8.25
N TYR A 7 6.80 13.82 7.77
CA TYR A 7 6.17 13.92 6.45
C TYR A 7 7.08 13.42 5.32
N LYS A 8 8.36 13.84 5.28
CA LYS A 8 9.32 13.40 4.27
C LYS A 8 9.56 11.89 4.32
N SER A 9 9.78 11.34 5.52
CA SER A 9 9.99 9.91 5.73
C SER A 9 8.77 9.10 5.27
N SER A 10 7.57 9.49 5.71
CA SER A 10 6.33 8.83 5.29
C SER A 10 6.03 8.97 3.80
N LYS A 11 6.37 10.11 3.19
CA LYS A 11 6.23 10.29 1.74
C LYS A 11 7.13 9.33 0.97
N LYS A 12 8.37 9.12 1.43
CA LYS A 12 9.29 8.14 0.83
C LYS A 12 8.74 6.72 0.99
N ALA A 13 8.35 6.33 2.20
CA ALA A 13 7.77 5.00 2.47
C ALA A 13 6.52 4.73 1.61
N ALA A 14 5.65 5.73 1.44
CA ALA A 14 4.49 5.63 0.56
C ALA A 14 4.87 5.43 -0.92
N ALA A 15 5.92 6.13 -1.40
CA ALA A 15 6.42 5.99 -2.77
C ALA A 15 7.06 4.61 -3.01
N ASP A 16 7.82 4.11 -2.05
CA ASP A 16 8.44 2.78 -2.12
C ASP A 16 7.34 1.69 -2.14
N ALA A 17 6.34 1.79 -1.25
CA ALA A 17 5.19 0.87 -1.23
C ALA A 17 4.35 0.94 -2.52
N HIS A 18 4.16 2.14 -3.08
CA HIS A 18 3.50 2.34 -4.37
C HIS A 18 4.24 1.59 -5.48
N GLU A 19 5.56 1.70 -5.55
CA GLU A 19 6.35 1.05 -6.59
C GLU A 19 6.33 -0.48 -6.45
N VAL A 20 6.48 -0.99 -5.22
CA VAL A 20 6.37 -2.43 -4.96
C VAL A 20 5.02 -2.98 -5.42
N LEU A 21 3.92 -2.31 -5.06
CA LEU A 21 2.58 -2.73 -5.48
C LEU A 21 2.44 -2.66 -7.01
N ARG A 22 2.91 -1.58 -7.64
CA ARG A 22 2.88 -1.44 -9.09
C ARG A 22 3.62 -2.59 -9.78
N GLN A 23 4.83 -2.93 -9.33
CA GLN A 23 5.61 -4.03 -9.87
C GLN A 23 4.92 -5.39 -9.67
N ALA A 24 4.33 -5.63 -8.51
CA ALA A 24 3.57 -6.86 -8.24
C ALA A 24 2.36 -6.98 -9.19
N LEU A 25 1.61 -5.91 -9.40
CA LEU A 25 0.46 -5.91 -10.32
C LEU A 25 0.89 -6.12 -11.78
N LEU A 26 2.03 -5.56 -12.19
CA LEU A 26 2.62 -5.83 -13.51
C LEU A 26 3.03 -7.30 -13.64
N ALA A 27 3.64 -7.88 -12.60
CA ALA A 27 4.11 -9.27 -12.61
C ALA A 27 2.96 -10.29 -12.76
N ILE A 28 1.78 -9.99 -12.20
CA ILE A 28 0.58 -10.81 -12.41
C ILE A 28 -0.14 -10.49 -13.74
N GLY A 29 0.40 -9.55 -14.52
CA GLY A 29 -0.06 -9.20 -15.86
C GLY A 29 -1.20 -8.19 -15.91
N ILE A 30 -1.32 -7.28 -14.93
CA ILE A 30 -2.16 -6.09 -15.07
C ILE A 30 -1.40 -5.07 -15.93
N PRO A 31 -1.98 -4.51 -16.99
CA PRO A 31 -1.26 -3.60 -17.87
C PRO A 31 -1.06 -2.22 -17.20
N ALA A 32 0.08 -1.58 -17.44
CA ALA A 32 0.44 -0.32 -16.81
C ALA A 32 -0.60 0.81 -17.00
N ARG A 33 -1.32 0.83 -18.12
CA ARG A 33 -2.38 1.81 -18.41
C ARG A 33 -3.54 1.74 -17.39
N ASP A 34 -3.79 0.58 -16.81
CA ASP A 34 -4.87 0.36 -15.83
C ASP A 34 -4.42 0.71 -14.40
N LEU A 35 -3.12 1.01 -14.19
CA LEU A 35 -2.51 1.32 -12.89
C LEU A 35 -2.37 2.83 -12.61
N GLY A 36 -2.83 3.70 -13.53
CA GLY A 36 -2.65 5.15 -13.43
C GLY A 36 -3.31 5.82 -12.22
N TRP A 37 -4.20 5.10 -11.52
CA TRP A 37 -4.89 5.57 -10.31
C TRP A 37 -4.08 5.37 -9.02
N LEU A 38 -3.02 4.57 -9.07
CA LEU A 38 -2.13 4.36 -7.93
C LEU A 38 -1.39 5.65 -7.61
N ALA A 39 -1.44 6.07 -6.35
CA ALA A 39 -0.71 7.25 -5.91
C ALA A 39 -0.22 7.11 -4.47
N PRO A 40 1.05 7.42 -4.18
CA PRO A 40 1.53 7.52 -2.81
C PRO A 40 0.89 8.73 -2.12
N ARG A 41 0.44 8.53 -0.88
CA ARG A 41 -0.21 9.54 -0.03
C ARG A 41 0.35 9.49 1.38
N VAL A 42 0.24 10.60 2.10
CA VAL A 42 0.51 10.67 3.54
C VAL A 42 -0.78 11.12 4.22
N ALA A 43 -1.27 10.33 5.18
CA ALA A 43 -2.46 10.64 5.95
C ALA A 43 -2.24 11.89 6.84
N PRO A 44 -3.32 12.55 7.31
CA PRO A 44 -3.21 13.69 8.22
C PRO A 44 -2.43 13.39 9.52
N ASP A 45 -2.41 12.13 9.96
CA ASP A 45 -1.66 11.66 11.13
C ASP A 45 -0.24 11.17 10.80
N GLY A 46 0.22 11.34 9.55
CA GLY A 46 1.56 11.00 9.12
C GLY A 46 1.73 9.57 8.64
N ARG A 47 0.69 8.74 8.60
CA ARG A 47 0.80 7.37 8.06
C ARG A 47 1.08 7.37 6.55
N PRO A 48 2.06 6.59 6.06
CA PRO A 48 2.25 6.34 4.64
C PRO A 48 1.09 5.49 4.09
N MET A 49 0.57 5.86 2.92
CA MET A 49 -0.55 5.17 2.27
C MET A 49 -0.33 5.08 0.77
N VAL A 50 -0.91 4.06 0.13
CA VAL A 50 -1.07 4.01 -1.32
C VAL A 50 -2.56 4.14 -1.62
N ALA A 51 -2.95 5.21 -2.30
CA ALA A 51 -4.30 5.35 -2.82
C ALA A 51 -4.46 4.46 -4.04
N MET A 52 -5.50 3.62 -4.04
CA MET A 52 -5.77 2.66 -5.10
C MET A 52 -6.72 3.23 -6.16
N GLY A 53 -7.66 4.11 -5.76
CA GLY A 53 -8.71 4.63 -6.64
C GLY A 53 -9.75 3.58 -7.02
N THR A 54 -10.52 3.86 -8.07
CA THR A 54 -11.51 2.93 -8.63
C THR A 54 -10.85 2.07 -9.70
N TRP A 55 -11.03 0.75 -9.61
CA TRP A 55 -10.45 -0.21 -10.56
C TRP A 55 -11.52 -0.84 -11.45
N ASN A 56 -11.13 -1.23 -12.66
CA ASN A 56 -11.95 -2.04 -13.54
C ASN A 56 -12.24 -3.40 -12.90
N ALA A 57 -13.47 -3.90 -13.05
CA ALA A 57 -13.89 -5.16 -12.44
C ALA A 57 -12.99 -6.34 -12.82
N ASP A 58 -12.57 -6.44 -14.08
CA ASP A 58 -11.70 -7.51 -14.57
C ASP A 58 -10.31 -7.49 -13.92
N VAL A 59 -9.77 -6.30 -13.65
CA VAL A 59 -8.50 -6.12 -12.91
C VAL A 59 -8.65 -6.64 -11.49
N VAL A 60 -9.75 -6.27 -10.81
CA VAL A 60 -10.05 -6.74 -9.45
C VAL A 60 -10.19 -8.27 -9.41
N GLN A 61 -10.90 -8.87 -10.36
CA GLN A 61 -11.06 -10.32 -10.43
C GLN A 61 -9.73 -11.04 -10.63
N LYS A 62 -8.86 -10.52 -11.52
CA LYS A 62 -7.55 -11.10 -11.77
C LYS A 62 -6.63 -11.03 -10.56
N VAL A 63 -6.64 -9.90 -9.85
CA VAL A 63 -5.92 -9.73 -8.58
C VAL A 63 -6.43 -10.71 -7.52
N ALA A 64 -7.76 -10.82 -7.36
CA ALA A 64 -8.37 -11.74 -6.41
C ALA A 64 -8.01 -13.21 -6.72
N ALA A 65 -8.08 -13.63 -7.99
CA ALA A 65 -7.69 -14.97 -8.40
C ALA A 65 -6.23 -15.28 -8.06
N HIS A 66 -5.32 -14.33 -8.28
CA HIS A 66 -3.91 -14.49 -7.93
C HIS A 66 -3.70 -14.63 -6.41
N LEU A 67 -4.36 -13.79 -5.61
CA LEU A 67 -4.27 -13.85 -4.14
C LEU A 67 -4.83 -15.16 -3.57
N MET A 68 -5.91 -15.70 -4.17
CA MET A 68 -6.48 -16.99 -3.75
C MET A 68 -5.58 -18.18 -4.15
N ALA A 69 -4.84 -18.07 -5.26
CA ALA A 69 -3.91 -19.11 -5.70
C ALA A 69 -2.62 -19.16 -4.87
N SER A 70 -2.23 -18.05 -4.23
CA SER A 70 -1.05 -17.96 -3.37
C SER A 70 -1.35 -17.09 -2.15
N PRO A 71 -1.97 -17.65 -1.10
CA PRO A 71 -2.28 -16.90 0.11
C PRO A 71 -0.98 -16.54 0.84
N ALA A 72 -0.57 -15.28 0.73
CA ALA A 72 0.46 -14.73 1.59
C ALA A 72 -0.05 -14.75 3.04
N HIS A 73 0.76 -15.24 3.97
CA HIS A 73 0.43 -15.17 5.39
C HIS A 73 0.54 -13.71 5.86
N VAL A 74 -0.58 -13.12 6.25
CA VAL A 74 -0.64 -11.77 6.81
C VAL A 74 -0.97 -11.89 8.29
N GLN A 75 -0.09 -11.37 9.14
CA GLN A 75 -0.39 -11.27 10.56
C GLN A 75 -1.36 -10.10 10.80
N THR A 76 -2.47 -10.40 11.47
CA THR A 76 -3.45 -9.40 11.88
C THR A 76 -3.61 -9.43 13.38
N THR A 77 -3.84 -8.26 13.98
CA THR A 77 -4.30 -8.14 15.36
C THR A 77 -5.70 -8.76 15.52
N PRO A 78 -6.15 -9.06 16.74
CA PRO A 78 -7.50 -9.60 16.97
C PRO A 78 -8.64 -8.71 16.46
N ASP A 79 -8.41 -7.38 16.33
CA ASP A 79 -9.35 -6.43 15.73
C ASP A 79 -9.21 -6.30 14.20
N GLY A 80 -8.44 -7.18 13.56
CA GLY A 80 -8.31 -7.28 12.10
C GLY A 80 -7.36 -6.28 11.44
N ARG A 81 -6.55 -5.54 12.22
CA ARG A 81 -5.56 -4.63 11.64
C ARG A 81 -4.32 -5.42 11.23
N VAL A 82 -3.80 -5.14 10.04
CA VAL A 82 -2.53 -5.71 9.58
C VAL A 82 -1.42 -5.23 10.52
N VAL A 83 -0.69 -6.18 11.10
CA VAL A 83 0.53 -5.89 11.86
C VAL A 83 1.55 -5.35 10.87
N SER A 84 1.90 -4.08 11.02
CA SER A 84 2.84 -3.42 10.10
C SER A 84 4.27 -3.81 10.46
N ASP A 85 5.03 -4.34 9.50
CA ASP A 85 6.49 -4.54 9.63
C ASP A 85 7.25 -3.20 9.68
N HIS A 86 6.62 -2.13 9.20
CA HIS A 86 7.15 -0.79 9.35
C HIS A 86 6.87 -0.30 10.76
N ALA A 87 7.93 -0.10 11.55
CA ALA A 87 7.86 0.55 12.84
C ALA A 87 7.04 1.83 12.69
N ARG A 88 5.93 1.94 13.44
CA ARG A 88 5.33 3.24 13.70
C ARG A 88 6.47 4.07 14.29
N VAL A 89 6.84 5.17 13.64
CA VAL A 89 7.66 6.19 14.30
C VAL A 89 6.77 6.82 15.36
N THR A 90 6.58 6.11 16.47
CA THR A 90 6.11 6.68 17.72
C THR A 90 7.28 7.46 18.27
N ARG A 91 7.06 8.76 18.48
CA ARG A 91 7.91 9.62 19.30
C ARG A 91 8.19 8.89 20.61
N ASP A 92 9.43 8.42 20.80
CA ASP A 92 9.97 8.32 22.15
C ASP A 92 9.98 9.76 22.72
N GLU A 93 9.42 9.91 23.90
CA GLU A 93 9.25 11.17 24.62
C GLU A 93 10.58 11.81 25.01
#